data_AF-A0A3A8KH43-F1
#
_entry.id   AF-A0A3A8KH43-F1
#
_cell.length_a   1.000
_cell.length_b   1.000
_cell.length_c   1.000
_cell.angle_alpha   90.00
_cell.angle_beta   90.00
_cell.angle_gamma   90.00
#
_symmetry.space_group_name_H-M   'P 1'
#
loop_
_entity.id
_entity.type
_entity.pdbx_description
1 polymer ?
#
loop_
_entity_poly.entity_id
_entity_poly.type
_entity_poly.pdbx_seq_one_letter_code
_entity_poly.pdbx_strand_id
1 'polypeptide(L)'
;MNLSTYQYYAANNQTRCAGGISQSECLTELQYALTNQLITAAAYNWGTANGYYPAVDRYNKIAAVCKCGCFEANTQILVEGRDGFAEWVAAKTISQSTKLVALDENTTLSAPGFISQSIKAKTAGAERPDLFVFTLDNGRTLKVTQNHGMLLADGRVVEAKTLGAGAEFVGLDGATVRVTSLSREPTALDVYNFEVNADDKAGHFVAAEGVLVGDLAWQNQLARELGSIAVRR
;
A
#
# COMPACT_ATOMS: atom_id res chain seq x y z
N MET A 1 21.51 -5.45 -13.92
CA MET A 1 20.59 -4.37 -14.34
C MET A 1 21.09 -3.03 -13.79
N ASN A 2 21.34 -2.06 -14.67
CA ASN A 2 21.79 -0.73 -14.27
C ASN A 2 20.62 0.11 -13.72
N LEU A 3 20.91 1.29 -13.16
CA LEU A 3 19.90 2.15 -12.55
C LEU A 3 18.80 2.57 -13.53
N SER A 4 19.14 2.98 -14.75
CA SER A 4 18.15 3.46 -15.72
C SER A 4 17.20 2.35 -16.16
N THR A 5 17.70 1.14 -16.41
CA THR A 5 16.85 -0.04 -16.68
C THR A 5 16.01 -0.40 -15.45
N TYR A 6 16.57 -0.32 -14.25
CA TYR A 6 15.82 -0.60 -13.02
C TYR A 6 14.64 0.37 -12.83
N GLN A 7 14.87 1.68 -13.01
CA GLN A 7 13.84 2.70 -12.99
C GLN A 7 12.81 2.52 -14.11
N TYR A 8 13.25 2.11 -15.30
CA TYR A 8 12.34 1.77 -16.39
C TYR A 8 11.40 0.62 -16.02
N TYR A 9 11.92 -0.46 -15.43
CA TYR A 9 11.09 -1.58 -14.96
C TYR A 9 10.17 -1.17 -13.81
N ALA A 10 10.65 -0.31 -12.90
CA ALA A 10 9.85 0.25 -11.81
C ALA A 10 8.65 1.05 -12.33
N ALA A 11 8.80 1.74 -13.46
CA ALA A 11 7.73 2.50 -14.09
C ALA A 11 6.81 1.65 -14.99
N ASN A 12 7.34 0.59 -15.63
CA ASN A 12 6.66 -0.04 -16.78
C ASN A 12 6.35 -1.54 -16.65
N ASN A 13 6.96 -2.28 -15.72
CA ASN A 13 6.89 -3.74 -15.72
C ASN A 13 6.43 -4.30 -14.37
N GLN A 14 5.21 -3.92 -13.97
CA GLN A 14 4.63 -4.28 -12.68
C GLN A 14 3.51 -5.32 -12.74
N THR A 15 3.09 -5.79 -13.92
CA THR A 15 2.10 -6.87 -14.05
C THR A 15 2.57 -8.20 -13.45
N ARG A 16 3.87 -8.31 -13.13
CA ARG A 16 4.48 -9.46 -12.44
C ARG A 16 4.82 -9.19 -10.97
N CYS A 17 4.39 -8.05 -10.42
CA CYS A 17 4.41 -7.80 -8.98
C CYS A 17 3.26 -8.58 -8.33
N ALA A 18 3.45 -9.90 -8.19
CA ALA A 18 2.50 -10.76 -7.50
C ALA A 18 2.85 -10.77 -6.02
N GLY A 19 2.02 -10.14 -5.20
CA GLY A 19 2.28 -9.95 -3.77
C GLY A 19 3.28 -8.83 -3.52
N GLY A 20 2.85 -7.82 -2.76
CA GLY A 20 3.76 -6.91 -2.10
C GLY A 20 4.55 -7.66 -1.05
N ILE A 21 5.63 -7.07 -0.61
CA ILE A 21 6.40 -7.56 0.53
C ILE A 21 6.64 -6.39 1.46
N SER A 22 6.91 -6.67 2.72
CA SER A 22 7.28 -5.65 3.71
C SER A 22 8.53 -4.90 3.27
N GLN A 23 8.80 -3.75 3.88
CA GLN A 23 10.03 -3.03 3.58
C GLN A 23 11.29 -3.85 3.92
N SER A 24 11.28 -4.68 4.97
CA SER A 24 12.39 -5.59 5.28
C SER A 24 12.61 -6.67 4.21
N GLU A 25 11.53 -7.24 3.67
CA GLU A 25 11.60 -8.20 2.57
C GLU A 25 12.02 -7.49 1.28
N CYS A 26 11.56 -6.25 1.03
CA CYS A 26 12.07 -5.43 -0.07
C CYS A 26 13.58 -5.26 -0.01
N LEU A 27 14.12 -4.96 1.17
CA LEU A 27 15.56 -4.85 1.38
C LEU A 27 16.25 -6.20 1.20
N THR A 28 15.61 -7.30 1.56
CA THR A 28 16.14 -8.66 1.37
C THR A 28 16.23 -9.01 -0.11
N GLU A 29 15.19 -8.74 -0.89
CA GLU A 29 15.16 -8.91 -2.35
C GLU A 29 16.18 -7.99 -3.05
N LEU A 30 16.29 -6.74 -2.61
CA LEU A 30 17.33 -5.81 -3.07
C LEU A 30 18.74 -6.34 -2.79
N GLN A 31 18.99 -6.81 -1.57
CA GLN A 31 20.28 -7.34 -1.16
C GLN A 31 20.62 -8.62 -1.92
N TYR A 32 19.65 -9.50 -2.11
CA TYR A 32 19.78 -10.70 -2.91
C TYR A 32 20.17 -10.36 -4.35
N ALA A 33 19.44 -9.43 -4.99
CA ALA A 33 19.71 -9.00 -6.34
C ALA A 33 21.07 -8.30 -6.47
N LEU A 34 21.51 -7.53 -5.47
CA LEU A 34 22.84 -6.91 -5.46
C LEU A 34 23.94 -7.97 -5.33
N THR A 35 23.79 -8.90 -4.39
CA THR A 35 24.77 -9.96 -4.11
C THR A 35 24.96 -10.89 -5.31
N ASN A 36 23.86 -11.21 -6.00
CA ASN A 36 23.87 -12.01 -7.23
C ASN A 36 24.17 -11.19 -8.49
N GLN A 37 24.57 -9.91 -8.34
CA GLN A 37 24.92 -9.01 -9.45
C GLN A 37 23.80 -8.80 -10.47
N LEU A 38 22.54 -9.04 -10.08
CA LEU A 38 21.35 -8.83 -10.90
C LEU A 38 21.01 -7.34 -11.00
N ILE A 39 21.37 -6.54 -10.00
CA ILE A 39 21.30 -5.07 -10.02
C ILE A 39 22.65 -4.44 -9.67
N THR A 40 22.85 -3.20 -10.11
CA THR A 40 24.01 -2.38 -9.71
C THR A 40 23.82 -1.77 -8.31
N ALA A 41 24.91 -1.36 -7.65
CA ALA A 41 24.85 -0.62 -6.38
C ALA A 41 24.01 0.66 -6.49
N ALA A 42 24.06 1.36 -7.64
CA ALA A 42 23.22 2.53 -7.89
C ALA A 42 21.73 2.19 -7.90
N ALA A 43 21.34 1.09 -8.55
CA ALA A 43 19.96 0.58 -8.54
C ALA A 43 19.52 0.13 -7.14
N TYR A 44 20.41 -0.54 -6.39
CA TYR A 44 20.16 -0.93 -4.99
C TYR A 44 19.90 0.29 -4.09
N ASN A 45 20.78 1.30 -4.15
CA ASN A 45 20.66 2.52 -3.35
C ASN A 45 19.38 3.28 -3.70
N TRP A 46 19.06 3.39 -5.00
CA TRP A 46 17.84 4.03 -5.45
C TRP A 46 16.59 3.26 -5.00
N GLY A 47 16.58 1.93 -5.16
CA GLY A 47 15.46 1.08 -4.72
C GLY A 47 15.22 1.18 -3.22
N THR A 48 16.29 1.13 -2.42
CA THR A 48 16.24 1.33 -0.97
C THR A 48 15.64 2.69 -0.60
N ALA A 49 16.09 3.77 -1.24
CA ALA A 49 15.63 5.13 -0.95
C ALA A 49 14.18 5.40 -1.36
N ASN A 50 13.69 4.70 -2.41
CA ASN A 50 12.37 4.97 -3.00
C ASN A 50 11.34 3.87 -2.68
N GLY A 51 11.74 2.85 -1.92
CA GLY A 51 10.87 1.73 -1.54
C GLY A 51 10.54 0.82 -2.71
N TYR A 52 11.51 0.54 -3.59
CA TYR A 52 11.36 -0.41 -4.68
C TYR A 52 12.25 -1.63 -4.49
N TYR A 53 11.76 -2.80 -4.90
CA TYR A 53 12.51 -4.06 -4.88
C TYR A 53 12.38 -4.81 -6.21
N PRO A 54 13.42 -5.54 -6.65
CA PRO A 54 13.30 -6.44 -7.79
C PRO A 54 12.55 -7.71 -7.38
N ALA A 55 11.50 -8.07 -8.10
CA ALA A 55 10.95 -9.43 -8.04
C ALA A 55 11.85 -10.35 -8.88
N VAL A 56 12.65 -11.19 -8.22
CA VAL A 56 13.57 -12.12 -8.89
C VAL A 56 12.91 -13.48 -9.03
N ASP A 57 12.89 -14.04 -10.25
CA ASP A 57 12.36 -15.37 -10.50
C ASP A 57 13.36 -16.47 -10.10
N ARG A 58 12.90 -17.73 -10.11
CA ARG A 58 13.72 -18.91 -9.79
C ARG A 58 14.94 -19.14 -10.70
N TYR A 59 15.09 -18.35 -11.77
CA TYR A 59 16.20 -18.42 -12.72
C TYR A 59 17.14 -17.21 -12.59
N ASN A 60 17.06 -16.47 -11.48
CA ASN A 60 17.85 -15.25 -11.25
C ASN A 60 17.60 -14.16 -12.31
N LYS A 61 16.37 -14.08 -12.83
CA LYS A 61 15.97 -12.98 -13.72
C LYS A 61 15.03 -12.04 -12.97
N ILE A 62 15.28 -10.74 -13.14
CA ILE A 62 14.37 -9.72 -12.62
C ILE A 62 13.12 -9.74 -13.49
N ALA A 63 12.03 -10.24 -12.92
CA ALA A 63 10.73 -10.35 -13.56
C ALA A 63 9.96 -9.02 -13.52
N ALA A 64 10.13 -8.25 -12.44
CA ALA A 64 9.53 -6.94 -12.22
C ALA A 64 10.34 -6.10 -11.21
N VAL A 65 10.01 -4.82 -11.09
CA VAL A 65 10.45 -3.97 -9.98
C VAL A 65 9.21 -3.38 -9.31
N CYS A 66 9.02 -3.71 -8.04
CA CYS A 66 7.77 -3.57 -7.28
C CYS A 66 7.98 -2.64 -6.07
N LYS A 67 6.92 -2.13 -5.44
CA LYS A 67 7.01 -1.11 -4.37
C LYS A 67 6.55 -1.62 -3.01
N CYS A 68 7.20 -1.22 -1.91
CA CYS A 68 6.72 -1.45 -0.54
C CYS A 68 5.76 -0.35 -0.05
N GLY A 69 4.87 -0.78 0.84
CA GLY A 69 3.96 0.06 1.59
C GLY A 69 2.94 -0.80 2.34
N CYS A 70 2.63 -0.41 3.57
CA CYS A 70 1.92 -1.24 4.56
C CYS A 70 1.22 -0.37 5.63
N PHE A 71 0.29 -0.99 6.35
CA PHE A 71 -0.37 -0.53 7.57
C PHE A 71 0.43 -0.90 8.83
N GLU A 72 0.35 -0.10 9.89
CA GLU A 72 0.81 -0.50 11.22
C GLU A 72 0.03 -1.72 11.75
N ALA A 73 0.68 -2.52 12.61
CA ALA A 73 0.15 -3.78 13.13
C ALA A 73 -1.24 -3.69 13.78
N ASN A 74 -1.56 -2.58 14.43
CA ASN A 74 -2.78 -2.37 15.20
C ASN A 74 -3.81 -1.50 14.46
N THR A 75 -3.48 -0.98 13.27
CA THR A 75 -4.45 -0.30 12.40
C THR A 75 -5.69 -1.16 12.27
N GLN A 76 -6.85 -0.58 12.60
CA GLN A 76 -8.14 -1.22 12.52
C GLN A 76 -8.60 -1.27 11.07
N ILE A 77 -8.81 -2.48 10.58
CA ILE A 77 -9.31 -2.78 9.24
C ILE A 77 -10.69 -3.41 9.39
N LEU A 78 -11.63 -3.02 8.53
CA LEU A 78 -12.98 -3.56 8.55
C LEU A 78 -13.01 -4.88 7.78
N VAL A 79 -13.57 -5.92 8.40
CA VAL A 79 -13.63 -7.29 7.85
C VAL A 79 -15.02 -7.88 7.99
N GLU A 80 -15.32 -8.93 7.23
CA GLU A 80 -16.50 -9.76 7.45
C GLU A 80 -16.26 -10.66 8.67
N GLY A 81 -17.03 -10.43 9.73
CA GLY A 81 -17.05 -11.24 10.94
C GLY A 81 -17.69 -12.62 10.71
N ARG A 82 -17.54 -13.50 11.69
CA ARG A 82 -18.01 -14.89 11.59
C ARG A 82 -19.52 -15.03 11.46
N ASP A 83 -20.26 -14.04 11.95
CA ASP A 83 -21.71 -13.91 11.88
C ASP A 83 -22.18 -13.21 10.59
N GLY A 84 -21.24 -12.84 9.70
CA GLY A 84 -21.51 -12.12 8.46
C GLY A 84 -21.63 -10.61 8.62
N PHE A 85 -21.49 -10.07 9.85
CA PHE A 85 -21.51 -8.64 10.09
C PHE A 85 -20.11 -8.04 10.04
N ALA A 86 -20.01 -6.75 9.70
CA ALA A 86 -18.73 -6.08 9.63
C ALA A 86 -18.13 -5.88 11.04
N GLU A 87 -16.86 -6.23 11.21
CA GLU A 87 -16.12 -6.06 12.47
C GLU A 87 -14.77 -5.37 12.23
N TRP A 88 -14.32 -4.57 13.20
CA TRP A 88 -13.01 -3.94 13.18
C TRP A 88 -11.98 -4.85 13.84
N VAL A 89 -10.92 -5.19 13.12
CA VAL A 89 -9.82 -6.01 13.65
C VAL A 89 -8.47 -5.37 13.37
N ALA A 90 -7.46 -5.70 14.17
CA ALA A 90 -6.11 -5.23 13.95
C ALA A 90 -5.50 -5.87 12.68
N ALA A 91 -4.74 -5.09 11.90
CA ALA A 91 -4.08 -5.59 10.68
C ALA A 91 -3.27 -6.87 10.91
N LYS A 92 -2.56 -6.98 12.04
CA LYS A 92 -1.77 -8.16 12.40
C LYS A 92 -2.59 -9.45 12.58
N THR A 93 -3.87 -9.36 12.94
CA THR A 93 -4.73 -10.52 13.22
C THR A 93 -5.42 -11.07 11.98
N ILE A 94 -5.42 -10.33 10.87
CA ILE A 94 -6.01 -10.75 9.59
C ILE A 94 -5.25 -11.95 9.04
N SER A 95 -5.95 -13.00 8.62
CA SER A 95 -5.35 -14.17 7.97
C SER A 95 -5.79 -14.27 6.52
N GLN A 96 -5.19 -15.17 5.73
CA GLN A 96 -5.57 -15.36 4.32
C GLN A 96 -7.04 -15.76 4.13
N SER A 97 -7.67 -16.36 5.15
CA SER A 97 -9.09 -16.75 5.11
C SER A 97 -10.04 -15.62 5.50
N THR A 98 -9.53 -14.49 6.01
CA THR A 98 -10.34 -13.31 6.32
C THR A 98 -10.81 -12.66 5.02
N LYS A 99 -12.04 -12.13 5.02
CA LYS A 99 -12.53 -11.26 3.94
C LYS A 99 -12.50 -9.81 4.41
N LEU A 100 -11.93 -8.93 3.60
CA LEU A 100 -11.89 -7.51 3.89
C LEU A 100 -13.12 -6.83 3.33
N VAL A 101 -13.63 -5.82 4.03
CA VAL A 101 -14.66 -4.94 3.49
C VAL A 101 -13.99 -3.94 2.55
N ALA A 102 -14.33 -4.04 1.27
CA ALA A 102 -13.79 -3.22 0.20
C ALA A 102 -14.91 -2.42 -0.49
N LEU A 103 -14.54 -1.32 -1.14
CA LEU A 103 -15.47 -0.49 -1.90
C LEU A 103 -16.13 -1.32 -3.01
N ASP A 104 -17.45 -1.21 -3.14
CA ASP A 104 -18.17 -1.77 -4.28
C ASP A 104 -17.92 -0.90 -5.52
N GLU A 105 -17.35 -1.51 -6.55
CA GLU A 105 -17.03 -0.90 -7.84
C GLU A 105 -18.24 -0.30 -8.57
N ASN A 106 -19.46 -0.66 -8.17
CA ASN A 106 -20.70 -0.12 -8.74
C ASN A 106 -21.23 1.13 -8.01
N THR A 107 -20.47 1.66 -7.05
CA THR A 107 -20.91 2.77 -6.20
C THR A 107 -20.06 4.03 -6.38
N THR A 108 -20.49 5.12 -5.74
CA THR A 108 -19.83 6.43 -5.87
C THR A 108 -19.16 6.82 -4.57
N LEU A 109 -18.11 7.63 -4.61
CA LEU A 109 -17.43 8.09 -3.39
C LEU A 109 -18.31 8.97 -2.49
N SER A 110 -19.34 9.61 -3.04
CA SER A 110 -20.33 10.38 -2.27
C SER A 110 -21.39 9.51 -1.57
N ALA A 111 -21.53 8.26 -1.98
CA ALA A 111 -22.39 7.27 -1.36
C ALA A 111 -21.77 5.86 -1.54
N PRO A 112 -20.67 5.57 -0.82
CA PRO A 112 -19.94 4.31 -0.97
C PRO A 112 -20.82 3.13 -0.55
N GLY A 113 -20.87 2.09 -1.39
CA GLY A 113 -21.29 0.76 -0.96
C GLY A 113 -20.09 -0.13 -0.74
N PHE A 114 -20.32 -1.26 -0.08
CA PHE A 114 -19.25 -2.16 0.31
C PHE A 114 -19.58 -3.61 0.02
N ILE A 115 -18.54 -4.35 -0.36
CA ILE A 115 -18.58 -5.79 -0.58
C ILE A 115 -17.43 -6.46 0.18
N SER A 116 -17.69 -7.67 0.67
CA SER A 116 -16.66 -8.49 1.30
C SER A 116 -15.83 -9.19 0.24
N GLN A 117 -14.53 -8.92 0.22
CA GLN A 117 -13.59 -9.50 -0.73
C GLN A 117 -12.61 -10.45 -0.05
N SER A 118 -12.37 -11.60 -0.69
CA SER A 118 -11.31 -12.52 -0.27
C SER A 118 -9.94 -11.88 -0.47
N ILE A 119 -9.01 -12.17 0.44
CA ILE A 119 -7.62 -11.74 0.29
C ILE A 119 -6.95 -12.60 -0.78
N LYS A 120 -6.38 -11.94 -1.80
CA LYS A 120 -5.55 -12.53 -2.85
C LYS A 120 -4.10 -12.66 -2.40
N ALA A 121 -3.56 -11.64 -1.74
CA ALA A 121 -2.21 -11.66 -1.18
C ALA A 121 -2.15 -10.92 0.16
N LYS A 122 -1.30 -11.41 1.08
CA LYS A 122 -0.99 -10.76 2.36
C LYS A 122 0.52 -10.63 2.51
N THR A 123 0.94 -9.52 3.09
CA THR A 123 2.36 -9.18 3.30
C THR A 123 2.56 -8.78 4.76
N ALA A 124 3.72 -9.06 5.33
CA ALA A 124 4.05 -8.73 6.72
C ALA A 124 5.57 -8.61 6.90
N GLY A 125 6.02 -7.66 7.70
CA GLY A 125 7.41 -7.62 8.16
C GLY A 125 7.85 -6.27 8.68
N ALA A 126 9.10 -6.19 9.11
CA ALA A 126 9.59 -5.03 9.85
C ALA A 126 9.63 -3.76 8.99
N GLU A 127 9.32 -2.63 9.62
CA GLU A 127 9.49 -1.28 9.07
C GLU A 127 10.58 -0.55 9.86
N ARG A 128 11.43 0.20 9.16
CA ARG A 128 12.56 0.93 9.78
C ARG A 128 12.35 2.44 9.77
N PRO A 129 11.98 3.04 8.63
CA PRO A 129 11.45 4.39 8.59
C PRO A 129 10.31 4.62 9.58
N ASP A 130 10.18 5.87 10.04
CA ASP A 130 9.02 6.28 10.80
C ASP A 130 7.73 6.16 9.95
N LEU A 131 6.68 5.69 10.59
CA LEU A 131 5.34 5.67 10.04
C LEU A 131 4.77 7.09 10.01
N PHE A 132 3.93 7.35 9.02
CA PHE A 132 3.09 8.54 8.96
C PHE A 132 1.86 8.30 9.83
N VAL A 133 1.66 9.18 10.80
CA VAL A 133 0.57 9.08 11.79
C VAL A 133 -0.41 10.21 11.55
N PHE A 134 -1.54 9.87 10.93
CA PHE A 134 -2.63 10.80 10.63
C PHE A 134 -3.65 10.78 11.77
N THR A 135 -3.81 11.90 12.48
CA THR A 135 -4.94 12.07 13.41
C THR A 135 -6.14 12.58 12.63
N LEU A 136 -7.25 11.86 12.69
CA LEU A 136 -8.46 12.14 11.91
C LEU A 136 -9.54 12.81 12.78
N ASP A 137 -10.37 13.67 12.18
CA ASP A 137 -11.48 14.33 12.87
C ASP A 137 -12.64 13.39 13.24
N ASN A 138 -12.67 12.18 12.67
CA ASN A 138 -13.54 11.07 13.11
C ASN A 138 -13.08 10.42 14.43
N GLY A 139 -12.01 10.95 15.06
CA GLY A 139 -11.45 10.47 16.32
C GLY A 139 -10.50 9.28 16.20
N ARG A 140 -10.22 8.81 14.98
CA ARG A 140 -9.30 7.70 14.72
C ARG A 140 -7.89 8.19 14.40
N THR A 141 -6.94 7.26 14.44
CA THR A 141 -5.55 7.51 14.04
C THR A 141 -5.13 6.46 13.04
N LEU A 142 -4.77 6.90 11.83
CA LEU A 142 -4.29 6.01 10.77
C LEU A 142 -2.76 6.05 10.71
N LYS A 143 -2.12 4.89 10.85
CA LYS A 143 -0.67 4.74 10.79
C LYS A 143 -0.27 3.89 9.59
N VAL A 144 0.49 4.48 8.67
CA VAL A 144 0.89 3.85 7.42
C VAL A 144 2.33 4.21 7.05
N THR A 145 2.94 3.39 6.22
CA THR A 145 4.25 3.70 5.60
C THR A 145 4.14 4.88 4.63
N GLN A 146 5.27 5.54 4.35
CA GLN A 146 5.37 6.74 3.51
C GLN A 146 4.78 6.61 2.09
N ASN A 147 4.72 5.41 1.53
CA ASN A 147 4.30 5.15 0.15
C ASN A 147 2.89 4.55 0.04
N HIS A 148 2.18 4.42 1.16
CA HIS A 148 0.84 3.85 1.17
C HIS A 148 -0.13 4.72 0.36
N GLY A 149 -1.04 4.07 -0.39
CA GLY A 149 -1.99 4.75 -1.27
C GLY A 149 -3.17 5.32 -0.48
N MET A 150 -3.36 6.64 -0.57
CA MET A 150 -4.37 7.37 0.17
C MET A 150 -5.43 7.92 -0.79
N LEU A 151 -6.70 7.54 -0.59
CA LEU A 151 -7.82 8.07 -1.37
C LEU A 151 -8.30 9.40 -0.77
N LEU A 152 -8.20 10.46 -1.57
CA LEU A 152 -8.67 11.80 -1.21
C LEU A 152 -10.15 11.98 -1.55
N ALA A 153 -10.81 12.89 -0.85
CA ALA A 153 -12.22 13.23 -1.05
C ALA A 153 -12.53 13.76 -2.46
N ASP A 154 -11.52 14.28 -3.17
CA ASP A 154 -11.63 14.71 -4.57
C ASP A 154 -11.44 13.57 -5.60
N GLY A 155 -11.32 12.32 -5.13
CA GLY A 155 -11.17 11.12 -5.93
C GLY A 155 -9.74 10.82 -6.38
N ARG A 156 -8.75 11.65 -6.04
CA ARG A 156 -7.34 11.36 -6.34
C ARG A 156 -6.79 10.33 -5.35
N VAL A 157 -5.86 9.50 -5.84
CA VAL A 157 -5.04 8.62 -5.01
C VAL A 157 -3.62 9.16 -4.98
N VAL A 158 -3.05 9.34 -3.79
CA VAL A 158 -1.69 9.88 -3.61
C VAL A 158 -0.92 9.11 -2.54
N GLU A 159 0.40 9.31 -2.48
CA GLU A 159 1.23 8.66 -1.47
C GLU A 159 1.08 9.36 -0.13
N ALA A 160 1.09 8.60 0.97
CA ALA A 160 1.01 9.17 2.32
C ALA A 160 2.02 10.31 2.57
N LYS A 161 3.25 10.20 2.06
CA LYS A 161 4.30 11.21 2.23
C LYS A 161 4.05 12.56 1.54
N THR A 162 3.11 12.61 0.58
CA THR A 162 2.79 13.87 -0.11
C THR A 162 1.71 14.68 0.61
N LEU A 163 1.17 14.15 1.71
CA LEU A 163 0.07 14.75 2.47
C LEU A 163 0.55 15.54 3.69
N GLY A 164 -0.35 16.37 4.19
CA GLY A 164 -0.18 17.16 5.41
C GLY A 164 -1.50 17.32 6.16
N ALA A 165 -1.47 18.05 7.27
CA ALA A 165 -2.69 18.45 7.96
C ALA A 165 -3.62 19.24 7.02
N GLY A 166 -4.92 19.03 7.17
CA GLY A 166 -5.95 19.56 6.27
C GLY A 166 -6.22 18.69 5.03
N ALA A 167 -5.49 17.60 4.81
CA ALA A 167 -5.87 16.61 3.82
C ALA A 167 -7.25 16.01 4.13
N GLU A 168 -8.01 15.71 3.09
CA GLU A 168 -9.40 15.27 3.16
C GLU A 168 -9.52 13.87 2.57
N PHE A 169 -9.92 12.89 3.37
CA PHE A 169 -10.13 11.49 3.00
C PHE A 169 -11.61 11.19 2.81
N VAL A 170 -11.90 10.12 2.05
CA VAL A 170 -13.26 9.59 1.91
C VAL A 170 -13.59 8.71 3.13
N GLY A 171 -14.60 9.11 3.90
CA GLY A 171 -15.19 8.31 4.97
C GLY A 171 -16.07 7.19 4.44
N LEU A 172 -16.42 6.23 5.30
CA LEU A 172 -17.20 5.06 4.88
C LEU A 172 -18.65 5.39 4.51
N ASP A 173 -19.19 6.50 5.00
CA ASP A 173 -20.51 7.02 4.65
C ASP A 173 -20.47 8.00 3.45
N GLY A 174 -19.30 8.20 2.84
CA GLY A 174 -19.06 9.18 1.79
C GLY A 174 -18.82 10.60 2.30
N ALA A 175 -18.88 10.83 3.61
CA ALA A 175 -18.51 12.11 4.18
C ALA A 175 -16.99 12.32 4.11
N THR A 176 -16.58 13.58 4.18
CA THR A 176 -15.16 13.94 4.26
C THR A 176 -14.65 13.73 5.68
N VAL A 177 -13.54 13.01 5.81
CA VAL A 177 -12.77 12.86 7.05
C VAL A 177 -11.48 13.65 6.93
N ARG A 178 -11.25 14.62 7.82
CA ARG A 178 -10.11 15.53 7.72
C ARG A 178 -8.95 15.09 8.59
N VAL A 179 -7.74 15.26 8.07
CA VAL A 179 -6.50 15.13 8.84
C VAL A 179 -6.34 16.38 9.72
N THR A 180 -6.53 16.22 11.03
CA THR A 180 -6.34 17.31 12.01
C THR A 180 -4.88 17.55 12.34
N SER A 181 -4.07 16.48 12.32
CA SER A 181 -2.62 16.57 12.51
C SER A 181 -1.89 15.43 11.81
N LEU A 182 -0.62 15.67 11.49
CA LEU A 182 0.29 14.67 10.92
C LEU A 182 1.60 14.66 11.72
N SER A 183 1.97 13.50 12.24
CA SER A 183 3.26 13.26 12.90
C SER A 183 3.98 12.05 12.30
N ARG A 184 5.18 11.76 12.82
CA ARG A 184 5.97 10.59 12.45
C ARG A 184 6.35 9.82 13.71
N GLU A 185 6.22 8.51 13.68
CA GLU A 185 6.56 7.64 14.82
C GLU A 185 7.27 6.37 14.34
N PRO A 186 8.36 5.94 14.99
CA PRO A 186 8.94 4.62 14.72
C PRO A 186 8.01 3.51 15.22
N THR A 187 8.13 2.32 14.64
CA THR A 187 7.44 1.11 15.12
C THR A 187 8.46 0.00 15.37
N ALA A 188 8.25 -0.77 16.44
CA ALA A 188 8.96 -2.02 16.69
C ALA A 188 8.16 -3.25 16.21
N LEU A 189 6.94 -3.04 15.72
CA LEU A 189 6.07 -4.07 15.20
C LEU A 189 6.19 -4.17 13.68
N ASP A 190 5.85 -5.34 13.16
CA ASP A 190 5.69 -5.54 11.73
C ASP A 190 4.56 -4.68 11.16
N VAL A 191 4.71 -4.32 9.89
CA VAL A 191 3.67 -3.66 9.10
C VAL A 191 3.07 -4.67 8.13
N TYR A 192 1.80 -4.47 7.77
CA TYR A 192 1.01 -5.43 6.99
C TYR A 192 0.39 -4.77 5.77
N ASN A 193 0.30 -5.48 4.65
CA ASN A 193 -0.54 -5.07 3.51
C ASN A 193 -1.34 -6.25 2.96
N PHE A 194 -2.39 -5.92 2.22
CA PHE A 194 -3.34 -6.87 1.66
C PHE A 194 -3.63 -6.49 0.21
N GLU A 195 -3.80 -7.48 -0.64
CA GLU A 195 -4.43 -7.33 -1.95
C GLU A 195 -5.75 -8.10 -1.89
N VAL A 196 -6.87 -7.43 -2.15
CA VAL A 196 -8.16 -8.10 -2.27
C VAL A 196 -8.37 -8.63 -3.68
N ASN A 197 -9.24 -9.63 -3.84
CA ASN A 197 -9.58 -10.19 -5.15
C ASN A 197 -10.68 -9.35 -5.84
N ALA A 198 -10.33 -8.13 -6.25
CA ALA A 198 -11.19 -7.27 -7.04
C ALA A 198 -10.78 -7.27 -8.52
N ASP A 199 -11.75 -7.03 -9.41
CA ASP A 199 -11.53 -6.97 -10.85
C ASP A 199 -11.28 -5.52 -11.32
N ASP A 200 -12.00 -4.55 -10.75
CA ASP A 200 -11.79 -3.11 -11.00
C ASP A 200 -10.90 -2.44 -9.94
N LYS A 201 -10.25 -1.35 -10.33
CA LYS A 201 -9.44 -0.50 -9.46
C LYS A 201 -10.25 0.04 -8.28
N ALA A 202 -11.51 0.38 -8.46
CA ALA A 202 -12.36 0.85 -7.37
C ALA A 202 -12.50 -0.20 -6.26
N GLY A 203 -12.56 -1.49 -6.61
CA GLY A 203 -12.66 -2.59 -5.65
C GLY A 203 -11.41 -2.81 -4.78
N HIS A 204 -10.31 -2.12 -5.08
CA HIS A 204 -9.05 -2.19 -4.34
C HIS A 204 -8.93 -1.14 -3.23
N PHE A 205 -10.01 -0.43 -2.89
CA PHE A 205 -10.05 0.39 -1.68
C PHE A 205 -10.64 -0.40 -0.53
N VAL A 206 -9.91 -0.51 0.57
CA VAL A 206 -10.35 -1.17 1.80
C VAL A 206 -10.65 -0.14 2.88
N ALA A 207 -11.51 -0.51 3.83
CA ALA A 207 -11.85 0.34 4.96
C ALA A 207 -10.84 0.17 6.11
N ALA A 208 -10.14 1.27 6.45
CA ALA A 208 -9.19 1.33 7.56
C ALA A 208 -9.45 2.58 8.41
N GLU A 209 -9.58 2.42 9.73
CA GLU A 209 -9.75 3.54 10.67
C GLU A 209 -10.89 4.52 10.29
N GLY A 210 -11.95 3.98 9.70
CA GLY A 210 -13.12 4.74 9.25
C GLY A 210 -12.95 5.53 7.95
N VAL A 211 -11.88 5.30 7.17
CA VAL A 211 -11.65 5.90 5.85
C VAL A 211 -11.32 4.84 4.80
N LEU A 212 -11.45 5.21 3.53
CA LEU A 212 -11.02 4.38 2.39
C LEU A 212 -9.55 4.61 2.07
N VAL A 213 -8.82 3.51 1.95
CA VAL A 213 -7.38 3.49 1.67
C VAL A 213 -7.09 2.47 0.59
N GLY A 214 -6.10 2.76 -0.24
CA GLY A 214 -5.68 1.86 -1.32
C GLY A 214 -5.01 0.62 -0.75
N ASP A 215 -5.46 -0.54 -1.19
CA ASP A 215 -4.77 -1.79 -0.92
C ASP A 215 -3.45 -1.88 -1.71
N LEU A 216 -2.83 -3.05 -1.67
CA LEU A 216 -1.60 -3.33 -2.38
C LEU A 216 -1.67 -3.11 -3.91
N ALA A 217 -2.79 -3.37 -4.57
CA ALA A 217 -2.95 -3.14 -6.00
C ALA A 217 -2.90 -1.64 -6.34
N TRP A 218 -3.54 -0.79 -5.52
CA TRP A 218 -3.48 0.67 -5.68
C TRP A 218 -2.09 1.22 -5.43
N GLN A 219 -1.39 0.70 -4.43
CA GLN A 219 -0.01 1.08 -4.16
C GLN A 219 0.90 0.79 -5.38
N ASN A 220 0.73 -0.37 -6.00
CA ASN A 220 1.43 -0.70 -7.23
C ASN A 220 1.00 0.22 -8.38
N GLN A 221 -0.29 0.50 -8.54
CA GLN A 221 -0.76 1.41 -9.58
C GLN A 221 -0.20 2.82 -9.46
N LEU A 222 -0.26 3.41 -8.27
CA LEU A 222 0.25 4.74 -8.00
C LEU A 222 1.74 4.84 -8.34
N ALA A 223 2.48 3.78 -8.05
CA ALA A 223 3.88 3.65 -8.46
C ALA A 223 4.07 3.67 -10.00
N ARG A 224 3.17 3.04 -10.77
CA ARG A 224 3.20 3.07 -12.24
C ARG A 224 2.97 4.48 -12.78
N GLU A 225 1.94 5.16 -12.30
CA GLU A 225 1.54 6.48 -12.80
C GLU A 225 2.57 7.55 -12.48
N LEU A 226 3.12 7.56 -11.26
CA LEU A 226 4.22 8.48 -10.91
C LEU A 226 5.50 8.17 -11.70
N GLY A 227 5.80 6.89 -11.94
CA GLY A 227 6.95 6.45 -12.74
C GLY A 227 6.84 6.85 -14.22
N SER A 228 5.63 6.80 -14.80
CA SER A 228 5.41 7.19 -16.20
C SER A 228 5.41 8.72 -16.41
N ILE A 229 5.07 9.49 -15.37
CA ILE A 229 5.17 10.97 -15.37
C ILE A 229 6.63 11.45 -15.25
N ALA A 230 7.53 10.65 -14.66
CA ALA A 230 8.92 11.03 -14.39
C ALA A 230 9.81 11.26 -15.64
N VAL A 231 9.26 11.18 -16.86
CA VAL A 231 9.97 11.46 -18.11
C VAL A 231 9.53 12.81 -18.70
N ARG A 232 10.07 13.91 -18.16
CA ARG A 232 10.52 15.11 -18.90
C ARG A 232 11.59 15.85 -18.09
N ARG A 233 12.83 15.40 -18.22
CA ARG A 233 14.01 16.27 -18.25
C ARG A 233 14.81 15.93 -19.50
#